data_AF-A0A3B0XLC1-F1
#
_entry.id   AF-A0A3B0XLC1-F1
#
_cell.length_a   1.000
_cell.length_b   1.000
_cell.length_c   1.000
_cell.angle_alpha   90.00
_cell.angle_beta   90.00
_cell.angle_gamma   90.00
#
_symmetry.space_group_name_H-M   'P 1'
#
loop_
_entity.id
_entity.type
_entity.pdbx_description
1 polymer ?
#
loop_
_entity_poly.entity_id
_entity_poly.type
_entity_poly.pdbx_seq_one_letter_code
_entity_poly.pdbx_strand_id
1 'polypeptide(L)'
;MNLGLTGEWKDFRDCHIKPDLVLIYRKPSDFEAFFYIILLYTSMTYIIVIMVILETPVFTRQITALISDDSYAELQQAIRLEPESGNIISGSGGLRKIRWKAEGRGKRGGIRVIYYWYVPGEQIYMLLAYAKNQQTDLSPEQKQVLKQLVEEEFSNGR
;
A
#
# COMPACT_ATOMS: atom_id res chain seq x y z
N MET A 1 -35.25 3.11 12.50
CA MET A 1 -35.08 4.51 12.05
C MET A 1 -33.61 4.83 12.05
N ASN A 2 -33.15 5.79 11.24
CA ASN A 2 -31.76 6.24 11.23
C ASN A 2 -31.55 7.29 12.33
N LEU A 3 -30.45 7.19 13.09
CA LEU A 3 -29.82 8.26 13.87
C LEU A 3 -28.44 7.76 14.32
N GLY A 4 -27.38 8.41 13.85
CA GLY A 4 -26.00 8.05 14.19
C GLY A 4 -25.63 8.38 15.64
N LEU A 5 -24.52 7.82 16.11
CA LEU A 5 -23.99 8.08 17.45
C LEU A 5 -23.71 9.57 17.64
N THR A 6 -24.20 10.12 18.75
CA THR A 6 -24.06 11.52 19.14
C THR A 6 -23.85 11.62 20.65
N GLY A 7 -23.32 12.75 21.13
CA GLY A 7 -22.87 12.89 22.53
C GLY A 7 -21.50 12.26 22.78
N GLU A 8 -21.31 11.64 23.95
CA GLU A 8 -20.00 11.15 24.43
C GLU A 8 -19.40 9.97 23.64
N TRP A 9 -20.17 9.35 22.74
CA TRP A 9 -19.73 8.22 21.90
C TRP A 9 -18.87 8.63 20.69
N LYS A 10 -18.45 9.90 20.64
CA LYS A 10 -17.74 10.53 19.52
C LYS A 10 -16.37 9.93 19.18
N ASP A 11 -15.68 9.36 20.17
CA ASP A 11 -14.25 9.05 20.07
C ASP A 11 -13.93 7.54 19.91
N PHE A 12 -14.95 6.71 19.62
CA PHE A 12 -14.78 5.28 19.30
C PHE A 12 -14.55 5.07 17.78
N ARG A 13 -13.71 4.10 17.42
CA ARG A 13 -13.37 3.79 16.01
C ARG A 13 -14.31 2.73 15.40
N ASP A 14 -14.83 2.99 14.21
CA ASP A 14 -15.48 1.98 13.37
C ASP A 14 -14.47 1.00 12.76
N CYS A 15 -14.72 -0.30 12.93
CA CYS A 15 -13.86 -1.39 12.47
C CYS A 15 -14.60 -2.31 11.48
N HIS A 16 -14.81 -1.85 10.23
CA HIS A 16 -15.50 -2.64 9.20
C HIS A 16 -14.56 -3.57 8.43
N ILE A 17 -14.78 -4.89 8.52
CA ILE A 17 -13.96 -5.92 7.86
C ILE A 17 -14.61 -6.40 6.53
N LYS A 18 -14.70 -5.48 5.56
CA LYS A 18 -15.07 -5.72 4.14
C LYS A 18 -16.50 -6.29 3.89
N PRO A 19 -17.02 -6.33 2.63
CA PRO A 19 -16.41 -6.03 1.32
C PRO A 19 -16.55 -4.58 0.84
N ASP A 20 -15.96 -4.35 -0.34
CA ASP A 20 -15.99 -3.16 -1.19
C ASP A 20 -15.31 -1.88 -0.65
N LEU A 21 -15.03 -0.95 -1.57
CA LEU A 21 -13.94 0.01 -1.45
C LEU A 21 -14.32 1.25 -0.63
N VAL A 22 -13.50 1.60 0.37
CA VAL A 22 -13.65 2.85 1.14
C VAL A 22 -12.31 3.57 1.23
N LEU A 23 -12.15 4.64 0.45
CA LEU A 23 -11.05 5.62 0.55
C LEU A 23 -11.59 6.90 1.18
N ILE A 24 -11.07 7.32 2.34
CA ILE A 24 -11.47 8.56 3.02
C ILE A 24 -10.24 9.29 3.57
N TYR A 25 -9.98 10.52 3.08
CA TYR A 25 -9.14 11.51 3.75
C TYR A 25 -9.59 12.94 3.41
N ARG A 26 -9.51 13.90 4.36
CA ARG A 26 -10.09 15.26 4.22
C ARG A 26 -9.56 16.25 5.30
N LYS A 27 -9.03 17.44 4.99
CA LYS A 27 -8.43 17.91 3.72
C LYS A 27 -7.12 18.73 3.97
N PRO A 28 -6.99 20.08 3.97
CA PRO A 28 -5.66 20.72 3.83
C PRO A 28 -5.26 21.77 4.91
N SER A 29 -3.98 22.20 4.86
CA SER A 29 -3.57 23.60 5.02
C SER A 29 -2.79 24.06 3.78
N ASP A 30 -1.62 23.47 3.53
CA ASP A 30 -0.62 24.03 2.59
C ASP A 30 -0.58 23.35 1.21
N PHE A 31 -1.24 22.19 1.06
CA PHE A 31 -1.17 21.42 -0.20
C PHE A 31 -1.87 22.15 -1.37
N GLU A 32 -2.91 22.94 -1.10
CA GLU A 32 -3.56 23.80 -2.10
C GLU A 32 -2.60 24.88 -2.61
N ALA A 33 -1.81 25.50 -1.72
CA ALA A 33 -0.83 26.52 -2.09
C ALA A 33 0.27 25.92 -2.97
N PHE A 34 0.78 24.73 -2.63
CA PHE A 34 1.78 24.03 -3.43
C PHE A 34 1.25 23.65 -4.82
N PHE A 35 -0.02 23.21 -4.90
CA PHE A 35 -0.70 22.89 -6.16
C PHE A 35 -0.89 24.13 -7.04
N TYR A 36 -1.38 25.24 -6.47
CA TYR A 36 -1.51 26.53 -7.17
C TYR A 36 -0.16 27.09 -7.64
N ILE A 37 0.91 26.96 -6.84
CA ILE A 37 2.26 27.39 -7.24
C ILE A 37 2.74 26.56 -8.45
N ILE A 38 2.62 25.24 -8.43
CA ILE A 38 2.99 24.41 -9.59
C ILE A 38 2.20 24.81 -10.84
N LEU A 39 0.88 24.95 -10.73
CA LEU A 39 0.00 25.36 -11.85
C LEU A 39 0.34 26.74 -12.44
N LEU A 40 0.92 27.65 -11.65
CA LEU A 40 1.35 28.98 -12.10
C LEU A 40 2.76 28.98 -12.72
N TYR A 41 3.61 27.99 -12.39
CA TYR A 41 5.00 27.93 -12.86
C TYR A 41 5.22 27.04 -14.09
N THR A 42 4.31 26.09 -14.38
CA THR A 42 4.52 25.13 -15.48
C THR A 42 3.57 25.34 -16.67
N SER A 43 4.02 26.10 -17.67
CA SER A 43 3.38 26.15 -19.00
C SER A 43 3.62 24.88 -19.84
N MET A 44 4.54 24.00 -19.39
CA MET A 44 4.60 22.61 -19.82
C MET A 44 3.58 21.78 -19.03
N THR A 45 2.80 20.94 -19.71
CA THR A 45 1.79 20.07 -19.10
C THR A 45 2.43 18.92 -18.32
N TYR A 46 2.52 19.05 -17.00
CA TYR A 46 2.86 17.93 -16.11
C TYR A 46 1.62 17.10 -15.82
N ILE A 47 1.64 15.84 -16.26
CA ILE A 47 0.63 14.84 -15.86
C ILE A 47 0.89 14.49 -14.40
N ILE A 48 -0.08 14.77 -13.53
CA ILE A 48 -0.02 14.38 -12.12
C ILE A 48 -0.40 12.90 -12.03
N VAL A 49 0.62 12.03 -12.12
CA VAL A 49 0.46 10.58 -11.98
C VAL A 49 0.19 10.25 -10.51
N ILE A 50 -1.08 9.99 -10.17
CA ILE A 50 -1.49 9.54 -8.84
C ILE A 50 -1.32 8.02 -8.77
N MET A 51 -0.12 7.56 -8.43
CA MET A 51 0.15 6.12 -8.34
C MET A 51 -0.64 5.48 -7.17
N VAL A 52 -1.52 4.54 -7.51
CA VAL A 52 -2.49 3.92 -6.59
C VAL A 52 -1.86 2.75 -5.83
N ILE A 53 -2.25 2.55 -4.58
CA ILE A 53 -1.89 1.36 -3.79
C ILE A 53 -3.16 0.54 -3.52
N LEU A 54 -3.14 -0.73 -3.93
CA LEU A 54 -4.16 -1.74 -3.66
C LEU A 54 -3.63 -2.73 -2.62
N GLU A 55 -4.51 -3.29 -1.78
CA GLU A 55 -4.13 -4.24 -0.72
C GLU A 55 -5.03 -5.49 -0.72
N THR A 56 -4.41 -6.67 -0.66
CA THR A 56 -5.16 -7.89 -0.34
C THR A 56 -5.67 -7.84 1.11
N PRO A 57 -6.82 -8.45 1.44
CA PRO A 57 -7.29 -8.54 2.83
C PRO A 57 -6.32 -9.30 3.75
N VAL A 58 -5.41 -10.10 3.19
CA VAL A 58 -4.35 -10.79 3.92
C VAL A 58 -3.23 -9.81 4.28
N PHE A 59 -2.79 -8.99 3.33
CA PHE A 59 -1.78 -7.96 3.54
C PHE A 59 -2.19 -6.97 4.64
N THR A 60 -3.39 -6.38 4.56
CA THR A 60 -3.87 -5.38 5.53
C THR A 60 -3.86 -5.92 6.96
N ARG A 61 -4.25 -7.20 7.16
CA ARG A 61 -4.21 -7.87 8.47
C ARG A 61 -2.80 -8.23 8.95
N GLN A 62 -1.85 -8.42 8.03
CA GLN A 62 -0.45 -8.69 8.37
C GLN A 62 0.29 -7.41 8.73
N ILE A 63 0.18 -6.36 7.90
CA ILE A 63 0.99 -5.15 8.04
C ILE A 63 0.69 -4.39 9.34
N THR A 64 -0.60 -4.27 9.68
CA THR A 64 -1.10 -3.67 10.93
C THR A 64 -0.70 -4.43 12.21
N ALA A 65 -0.39 -5.73 12.09
CA ALA A 65 0.13 -6.54 13.20
C ALA A 65 1.67 -6.50 13.30
N LEU A 66 2.37 -5.99 12.27
CA LEU A 66 3.83 -6.05 12.14
C LEU A 66 4.52 -4.70 12.40
N ILE A 67 3.94 -3.59 11.93
CA ILE A 67 4.47 -2.23 12.07
C ILE A 67 3.36 -1.24 12.45
N SER A 68 3.73 -0.06 12.96
CA SER A 68 2.79 1.03 13.25
C SER A 68 2.41 1.82 11.99
N ASP A 69 1.22 2.41 12.00
CA ASP A 69 0.64 3.24 10.93
C ASP A 69 1.66 4.25 10.35
N ASP A 70 2.40 4.99 11.21
CA ASP A 70 3.47 5.91 10.83
C ASP A 70 4.48 5.29 9.84
N SER A 71 4.99 4.09 10.16
CA SER A 71 6.01 3.42 9.33
C SER A 71 5.41 2.61 8.18
N TYR A 72 4.10 2.35 8.22
CA TYR A 72 3.40 1.89 7.02
C TYR A 72 3.25 3.04 6.01
N ALA A 73 2.97 4.27 6.48
CA ALA A 73 2.97 5.45 5.61
C ALA A 73 4.37 5.76 5.03
N GLU A 74 5.45 5.61 5.81
CA GLU A 74 6.83 5.68 5.31
C GLU A 74 7.08 4.63 4.20
N LEU A 75 6.68 3.37 4.41
CA LEU A 75 6.82 2.30 3.42
C LEU A 75 6.02 2.58 2.14
N GLN A 76 4.79 3.08 2.27
CA GLN A 76 3.96 3.49 1.13
C GLN A 76 4.61 4.63 0.34
N GLN A 77 5.22 5.62 1.02
CA GLN A 77 5.95 6.71 0.36
C GLN A 77 7.22 6.21 -0.34
N ALA A 78 8.01 5.33 0.30
CA ALA A 78 9.22 4.77 -0.29
C ALA A 78 8.91 3.99 -1.58
N ILE A 79 7.90 3.11 -1.57
CA ILE A 79 7.47 2.37 -2.76
C ILE A 79 6.81 3.29 -3.81
N ARG A 80 6.21 4.42 -3.40
CA ARG A 80 5.68 5.43 -4.34
C ARG A 80 6.77 6.23 -5.05
N LEU A 81 7.89 6.50 -4.39
CA LEU A 81 9.02 7.21 -4.99
C LEU A 81 9.91 6.27 -5.82
N GLU A 82 10.06 5.01 -5.40
CA GLU A 82 10.87 4.00 -6.10
C GLU A 82 10.13 2.64 -6.17
N PRO A 83 9.17 2.48 -7.11
CA PRO A 83 8.47 1.21 -7.37
C PRO A 83 9.40 0.03 -7.67
N GLU A 84 10.62 0.31 -8.14
CA GLU A 84 11.62 -0.68 -8.52
C GLU A 84 12.44 -1.26 -7.35
N SER A 85 12.47 -0.57 -6.20
CA SER A 85 13.34 -0.87 -5.04
C SER A 85 13.21 -2.30 -4.48
N GLY A 86 12.05 -2.93 -4.65
CA GLY A 86 11.83 -4.34 -4.35
C GLY A 86 12.48 -5.28 -5.36
N ASN A 87 13.26 -6.24 -4.87
CA ASN A 87 14.01 -7.18 -5.70
C ASN A 87 13.04 -8.16 -6.38
N ILE A 88 13.12 -8.32 -7.71
CA ILE A 88 12.26 -9.24 -8.48
C ILE A 88 12.47 -10.69 -8.01
N ILE A 89 11.37 -11.40 -7.76
CA ILE A 89 11.37 -12.80 -7.33
C ILE A 89 11.35 -13.69 -8.57
N SER A 90 12.38 -14.52 -8.77
CA SER A 90 12.47 -15.42 -9.92
C SER A 90 11.30 -16.43 -9.97
N GLY A 91 10.75 -16.63 -11.17
CA GLY A 91 9.63 -17.54 -11.40
C GLY A 91 8.28 -17.11 -10.79
N SER A 92 8.08 -15.81 -10.52
CA SER A 92 6.86 -15.29 -9.87
C SER A 92 5.88 -14.56 -10.78
N GLY A 93 6.23 -14.29 -12.05
CA GLY A 93 5.47 -13.39 -12.92
C GLY A 93 5.73 -11.89 -12.71
N GLY A 94 6.71 -11.51 -11.87
CA GLY A 94 7.13 -10.11 -11.68
C GLY A 94 6.91 -9.55 -10.27
N LEU A 95 6.56 -10.40 -9.30
CA LEU A 95 6.48 -10.00 -7.89
C LEU A 95 7.84 -9.48 -7.39
N ARG A 96 7.81 -8.41 -6.59
CA ARG A 96 8.96 -7.76 -5.98
C ARG A 96 8.98 -7.96 -4.47
N LYS A 97 10.18 -8.13 -3.89
CA LYS A 97 10.43 -8.32 -2.45
C LYS A 97 11.26 -7.17 -1.90
N ILE A 98 10.62 -6.25 -1.17
CA ILE A 98 11.31 -5.20 -0.40
C ILE A 98 11.58 -5.67 1.03
N ARG A 99 12.67 -5.19 1.63
CA ARG A 99 13.04 -5.43 3.03
C ARG A 99 12.89 -4.12 3.80
N TRP A 100 11.88 -4.00 4.66
CA TRP A 100 11.59 -2.76 5.37
C TRP A 100 12.07 -2.80 6.83
N LYS A 101 12.50 -1.65 7.35
CA LYS A 101 12.76 -1.41 8.77
C LYS A 101 12.28 0.01 9.09
N ALA A 102 11.42 0.14 10.10
CA ALA A 102 11.19 1.45 10.72
C ALA A 102 12.48 1.94 11.38
N GLU A 103 12.79 3.23 11.22
CA GLU A 103 13.86 3.87 12.00
C GLU A 103 13.29 4.49 13.29
N GLY A 104 14.14 4.73 14.29
CA GLY A 104 13.82 5.58 15.45
C GLY A 104 12.88 5.05 16.56
N ARG A 105 11.94 4.12 16.32
CA ARG A 105 10.92 3.73 17.34
C ARG A 105 10.84 2.24 17.70
N GLY A 106 11.71 1.82 18.62
CA GLY A 106 11.47 0.66 19.51
C GLY A 106 11.69 -0.75 18.94
N LYS A 107 11.63 -1.76 19.81
CA LYS A 107 11.89 -3.17 19.45
C LYS A 107 10.66 -3.85 18.82
N ARG A 108 10.51 -3.74 17.49
CA ARG A 108 9.98 -4.81 16.63
C ARG A 108 10.83 -4.91 15.35
N GLY A 109 11.07 -6.13 14.89
CA GLY A 109 12.06 -6.40 13.84
C GLY A 109 11.55 -6.06 12.43
N GLY A 110 12.48 -5.73 11.53
CA GLY A 110 12.17 -5.46 10.13
C GLY A 110 11.37 -6.58 9.44
N ILE A 111 10.63 -6.18 8.41
CA ILE A 111 9.69 -7.04 7.68
C ILE A 111 10.15 -7.27 6.24
N ARG A 112 9.49 -8.19 5.55
CA ARG A 112 9.52 -8.26 4.09
C ARG A 112 8.09 -8.09 3.57
N VAL A 113 7.98 -7.30 2.51
CA VAL A 113 6.71 -7.08 1.80
C VAL A 113 6.86 -7.57 0.37
N ILE A 114 5.84 -8.31 -0.08
CA ILE A 114 5.70 -8.81 -1.44
C ILE A 114 4.64 -7.95 -2.13
N TYR A 115 5.02 -7.31 -3.22
CA TYR A 115 4.14 -6.47 -4.01
C TYR A 115 4.32 -6.73 -5.51
N TYR A 116 3.40 -6.23 -6.32
CA TYR A 116 3.49 -6.17 -7.77
C TYR A 116 3.35 -4.72 -8.22
N TRP A 117 4.08 -4.31 -9.26
CA TRP A 117 3.95 -2.99 -9.88
C TRP A 117 3.34 -3.18 -11.27
N TYR A 118 2.09 -2.74 -11.42
CA TYR A 118 1.35 -2.75 -12.67
C TYR A 118 1.57 -1.43 -13.39
N VAL A 119 2.59 -1.41 -14.24
CA VAL A 119 3.01 -0.22 -15.02
C VAL A 119 1.88 0.41 -15.85
N PRO A 120 1.02 -0.34 -16.59
CA PRO A 120 0.04 0.26 -17.50
C PRO A 120 -1.00 1.16 -16.82
N GLY A 121 -1.31 0.91 -15.54
CA GLY A 121 -2.25 1.72 -14.75
C GLY A 121 -1.58 2.54 -13.64
N GLU A 122 -0.23 2.50 -13.54
CA GLU A 122 0.57 3.01 -12.42
C GLU A 122 0.00 2.63 -11.04
N GLN A 123 -0.01 1.32 -10.76
CA GLN A 123 -0.56 0.76 -9.52
C GLN A 123 0.42 -0.18 -8.81
N ILE A 124 0.40 -0.15 -7.48
CA ILE A 124 1.12 -1.09 -6.62
C ILE A 124 0.10 -1.99 -5.93
N TYR A 125 0.18 -3.30 -6.19
CA TYR A 125 -0.62 -4.28 -5.47
C TYR A 125 0.22 -4.87 -4.32
N MET A 126 -0.19 -4.63 -3.07
CA MET A 126 0.44 -5.20 -1.87
C MET A 126 -0.21 -6.55 -1.55
N LEU A 127 0.55 -7.65 -1.69
CA LEU A 127 -0.01 -9.00 -1.58
C LEU A 127 0.25 -9.70 -0.24
N LEU A 128 1.46 -9.56 0.33
CA LEU A 128 1.86 -10.30 1.53
C LEU A 128 2.91 -9.54 2.37
N ALA A 129 2.78 -9.57 3.70
CA ALA A 129 3.76 -9.04 4.65
C ALA A 129 4.13 -10.08 5.72
N TYR A 130 5.42 -10.19 6.06
CA TYR A 130 5.90 -11.12 7.11
C TYR A 130 7.17 -10.62 7.81
N ALA A 131 7.37 -11.03 9.06
CA ALA A 131 8.54 -10.66 9.86
C ALA A 131 9.83 -11.31 9.32
N LYS A 132 10.99 -10.66 9.56
CA LYS A 132 12.33 -11.15 9.14
C LYS A 132 12.54 -12.66 9.37
N ASN A 133 12.06 -13.18 10.50
CA ASN A 133 12.37 -14.52 10.99
C ASN A 133 11.28 -15.57 10.66
N GLN A 134 10.13 -15.20 10.09
CA GLN A 134 9.06 -16.16 9.77
C GLN A 134 9.36 -16.97 8.50
N GLN A 135 9.97 -16.33 7.50
CA GLN A 135 10.17 -16.90 6.17
C GLN A 135 11.36 -16.22 5.47
N THR A 136 12.05 -16.95 4.58
CA THR A 136 13.20 -16.45 3.81
C THR A 136 12.80 -16.05 2.39
N ASP A 137 12.11 -16.98 1.72
CA ASP A 137 11.68 -16.94 0.33
C ASP A 137 10.33 -17.65 0.16
N LEU A 138 9.58 -17.29 -0.88
CA LEU A 138 8.27 -17.86 -1.21
C LEU A 138 8.41 -19.30 -1.73
N SER A 139 7.56 -20.20 -1.25
CA SER A 139 7.45 -21.55 -1.80
C SER A 139 6.89 -21.53 -3.24
N PRO A 140 7.07 -22.58 -4.05
CA PRO A 140 6.51 -22.65 -5.40
C PRO A 140 4.99 -22.45 -5.42
N GLU A 141 4.28 -23.02 -4.43
CA GLU A 141 2.83 -22.96 -4.28
C GLU A 141 2.39 -21.54 -3.94
N GLN A 142 3.09 -20.87 -3.02
CA GLN A 142 2.84 -19.46 -2.71
C GLN A 142 3.10 -18.56 -3.92
N LYS A 143 4.16 -18.80 -4.70
CA LYS A 143 4.41 -18.04 -5.95
C LYS A 143 3.26 -18.21 -6.93
N GLN A 144 2.75 -19.43 -7.10
CA GLN A 144 1.64 -19.71 -8.01
C GLN A 144 0.34 -19.02 -7.56
N VAL A 145 -0.01 -19.10 -6.27
CA VAL A 145 -1.19 -18.41 -5.71
C VAL A 145 -1.08 -16.89 -5.84
N LEU A 146 0.08 -16.31 -5.52
CA LEU A 146 0.28 -14.86 -5.64
C LEU A 146 0.32 -14.40 -7.11
N LYS A 147 0.81 -15.22 -8.03
CA LYS A 147 0.73 -14.97 -9.47
C LYS A 147 -0.73 -14.98 -9.96
N GLN A 148 -1.52 -15.96 -9.54
CA GLN A 148 -2.95 -16.03 -9.87
C GLN A 148 -3.72 -14.79 -9.38
N LEU A 149 -3.45 -14.30 -8.17
CA LEU A 149 -4.08 -13.06 -7.67
C LEU A 149 -3.73 -11.81 -8.49
N VAL A 150 -2.50 -11.72 -9.03
CA VAL A 150 -2.11 -10.64 -9.95
C VAL A 150 -2.83 -10.79 -11.30
N GLU A 151 -3.00 -12.01 -11.79
CA GLU A 151 -3.70 -12.29 -13.06
C GLU A 151 -5.22 -12.02 -12.93
N GLU A 152 -5.86 -12.41 -11.83
CA GLU A 152 -7.27 -12.13 -11.57
C GLU A 152 -7.59 -10.62 -11.50
N GLU A 153 -6.71 -9.83 -10.86
CA GLU A 153 -6.87 -8.38 -10.75
C GLU A 153 -6.63 -7.67 -12.10
N PHE A 154 -5.52 -7.98 -12.80
CA PHE A 154 -5.03 -7.16 -13.92
C PHE A 154 -5.23 -7.75 -15.33
N SER A 155 -5.48 -9.05 -15.50
CA SER A 155 -5.70 -9.63 -16.84
C SER A 155 -7.02 -9.19 -17.49
N ASN A 156 -7.91 -8.56 -16.72
CA ASN A 156 -9.22 -8.08 -17.17
C ASN A 156 -9.20 -6.66 -17.78
N GLY A 157 -8.04 -6.01 -17.90
CA GLY A 157 -7.88 -4.77 -18.68
C GLY A 157 -8.69 -3.58 -18.16
N ARG A 158 -8.71 -3.38 -16.84
CA ARG A 158 -9.30 -2.21 -16.16
C ARG A 158 -8.25 -1.15 -15.83
#